data_AF-A0A917YLG3-F1
#
_entry.id   AF-A0A917YLG3-F1
#
_cell.length_a   1.000
_cell.length_b   1.000
_cell.length_c   1.000
_cell.angle_alpha   90.00
_cell.angle_beta   90.00
_cell.angle_gamma   90.00
#
_symmetry.space_group_name_H-M   'P 1'
#
loop_
_entity.id
_entity.type
_entity.pdbx_description
1 polymer ?
#
loop_
_entity_poly.entity_id
_entity_poly.type
_entity_poly.pdbx_seq_one_letter_code
_entity_poly.pdbx_strand_id
1 'polypeptide(L)'
;MIDWTRVAELRSEIGEDDFAEVIVLFLEEADEVIARLRLGDRTRLAHDLHFLKGSALNIGLSGLAQLCHEGERACTSGQAPLVDLDNLLACHDQSRIQFCAGLATQERQIRNSAKASSPVMSR
;
A
#
# COMPACT_ATOMS: atom_id res chain seq x y z
N MET A 1 -6.98 1.09 7.50
CA MET A 1 -6.09 1.84 8.41
C MET A 1 -4.67 1.64 7.92
N ILE A 2 -3.86 2.70 7.84
CA ILE A 2 -2.48 2.63 7.36
C ILE A 2 -1.54 2.64 8.57
N ASP A 3 -0.62 1.68 8.61
CA ASP A 3 0.45 1.63 9.59
C ASP A 3 1.61 2.54 9.15
N TRP A 4 1.54 3.81 9.56
CA TRP A 4 2.56 4.79 9.24
C TRP A 4 3.89 4.54 9.96
N THR A 5 3.91 3.77 11.04
CA THR A 5 5.15 3.34 11.69
C THR A 5 5.93 2.43 10.75
N ARG A 6 5.27 1.41 10.19
CA ARG A 6 5.89 0.51 9.22
C ARG A 6 6.40 1.26 7.98
N VAL A 7 5.66 2.27 7.50
CA VAL A 7 6.08 3.11 6.38
C VAL A 7 7.35 3.90 6.71
N ALA A 8 7.44 4.46 7.92
CA ALA A 8 8.62 5.19 8.37
C ALA A 8 9.85 4.29 8.54
N GLU A 9 9.66 3.07 9.08
CA GLU A 9 10.70 2.04 9.16
C GLU A 9 11.22 1.68 7.77
N LEU A 10 10.31 1.37 6.83
CA LEU A 10 10.66 1.03 5.45
C LEU A 10 11.44 2.16 4.77
N ARG A 11 11.02 3.42 4.98
CA ARG A 11 11.75 4.60 4.49
C ARG A 11 13.14 4.72 5.11
N SER A 12 13.31 4.39 6.38
CA SER A 12 14.62 4.39 7.05
C SER A 12 15.53 3.25 6.56
N GLU A 13 14.97 2.10 6.21
CA GLU A 13 15.70 0.93 5.70
C GLU A 13 16.20 1.13 4.27
N ILE A 14 15.35 1.72 3.41
CA ILE A 14 15.65 1.96 2.00
C ILE A 14 16.49 3.24 1.81
N GLY A 15 16.26 4.26 2.64
CA GLY A 15 16.82 5.60 2.46
C GLY A 15 15.81 6.54 1.80
N GLU A 16 15.92 7.84 2.10
CA GLU A 16 14.92 8.82 1.65
C GLU A 16 14.85 9.01 0.14
N ASP A 17 16.00 8.93 -0.54
CA ASP A 17 16.10 9.19 -1.97
C ASP A 17 15.50 8.04 -2.80
N ASP A 18 15.72 6.79 -2.36
CA ASP A 18 15.26 5.59 -3.08
C ASP A 18 13.85 5.14 -2.69
N PHE A 19 13.35 5.58 -1.51
CA PHE A 19 12.04 5.16 -1.01
C PHE A 19 10.88 5.49 -1.97
N ALA A 20 10.91 6.68 -2.58
CA ALA A 20 9.85 7.11 -3.48
C ALA A 20 9.75 6.20 -4.73
N GLU A 21 10.89 5.85 -5.32
CA GLU A 21 10.95 4.96 -6.49
C GLU A 21 10.46 3.55 -6.13
N VAL A 22 10.92 3.01 -5.00
CA VAL A 22 10.52 1.68 -4.54
C VAL A 22 9.00 1.61 -4.28
N ILE A 23 8.42 2.64 -3.65
CA ILE A 23 6.97 2.71 -3.43
C ILE A 23 6.19 2.75 -4.74
N VAL A 24 6.65 3.51 -5.74
CA VAL A 24 6.00 3.56 -7.05
C VAL A 24 5.98 2.16 -7.68
N LEU A 25 7.11 1.47 -7.70
CA LEU A 25 7.20 0.12 -8.27
C LEU A 25 6.25 -0.86 -7.56
N PHE A 26 6.22 -0.85 -6.22
CA PHE A 26 5.31 -1.71 -5.45
C PHE A 26 3.83 -1.41 -5.75
N LEU A 27 3.47 -0.13 -5.89
CA LEU A 27 2.11 0.29 -6.20
C LEU A 27 1.70 -0.07 -7.63
N GLU A 28 2.62 -0.02 -8.59
CA GLU A 28 2.37 -0.44 -9.97
C GLU A 28 2.16 -1.95 -10.06
N GLU A 29 3.01 -2.75 -9.43
CA GLU A 29 2.87 -4.21 -9.41
C GLU A 29 1.56 -4.65 -8.73
N ALA A 30 1.17 -3.99 -7.63
CA ALA A 30 -0.12 -4.24 -6.98
C ALA A 30 -1.30 -3.88 -7.90
N ASP A 31 -1.22 -2.76 -8.62
CA ASP A 31 -2.25 -2.34 -9.57
C ASP A 31 -2.43 -3.34 -10.71
N GLU A 32 -1.35 -3.94 -11.21
CA GLU A 32 -1.44 -4.96 -12.26
C GLU A 32 -2.24 -6.18 -11.81
N VAL A 33 -2.02 -6.64 -10.56
CA VAL A 33 -2.80 -7.75 -9.99
C VAL A 33 -4.26 -7.35 -9.81
N ILE A 34 -4.50 -6.15 -9.26
CA ILE A 34 -5.84 -5.60 -9.07
C ILE A 34 -6.59 -5.46 -10.40
N ALA A 35 -5.92 -5.03 -11.46
CA ALA A 35 -6.50 -4.93 -12.80
C ALA A 35 -6.98 -6.29 -13.32
N ARG A 36 -6.20 -7.37 -13.12
CA ARG A 36 -6.65 -8.73 -13.48
C ARG A 36 -7.87 -9.17 -12.66
N LEU A 37 -7.86 -8.92 -11.36
CA LEU A 37 -8.98 -9.26 -10.48
C LEU A 37 -10.27 -8.49 -10.86
N ARG A 38 -10.15 -7.23 -11.29
CA ARG A 38 -11.27 -6.42 -11.82
C ARG A 38 -11.91 -7.02 -13.08
N LEU A 39 -11.11 -7.70 -13.91
CA LEU A 39 -11.62 -8.44 -15.07
C LEU A 39 -12.29 -9.76 -14.69
N GLY A 40 -12.32 -10.11 -13.40
CA GLY A 40 -12.91 -11.33 -12.89
C GLY A 40 -12.02 -12.56 -13.05
N ASP A 41 -10.74 -12.40 -13.39
CA ASP A 41 -9.80 -13.53 -13.46
C ASP A 41 -9.55 -14.09 -12.06
N ARG A 42 -10.06 -15.31 -11.82
CA ARG A 42 -9.87 -16.05 -10.57
C ARG A 42 -8.95 -17.27 -10.74
N THR A 43 -8.32 -17.46 -11.91
CA THR A 43 -7.54 -18.66 -12.22
C THR A 43 -6.36 -18.87 -11.27
N ARG A 44 -5.79 -17.77 -10.75
CA ARG A 44 -4.67 -17.77 -9.81
C ARG A 44 -5.01 -17.02 -8.52
N LEU A 45 -6.29 -16.95 -8.16
CA LEU A 45 -6.79 -16.09 -7.08
C LEU A 45 -6.02 -16.26 -5.76
N ALA A 46 -5.74 -17.50 -5.32
CA ALA A 46 -4.97 -17.72 -4.10
C ALA A 46 -3.56 -17.08 -4.14
N HIS A 47 -2.89 -17.19 -5.28
CA HIS A 47 -1.55 -16.64 -5.50
C HIS A 47 -1.61 -15.11 -5.61
N ASP A 48 -2.57 -14.56 -6.35
CA ASP A 48 -2.76 -13.11 -6.47
C ASP A 48 -3.05 -12.48 -5.09
N LEU A 49 -3.88 -13.12 -4.26
CA LEU A 49 -4.15 -12.68 -2.89
C LEU A 49 -2.93 -12.83 -1.98
N HIS A 50 -2.15 -13.90 -2.12
CA HIS A 50 -0.90 -14.05 -1.38
C HIS A 50 0.08 -12.92 -1.68
N PHE A 51 0.25 -12.60 -2.96
CA PHE A 51 1.08 -11.50 -3.42
C PHE A 51 0.59 -10.16 -2.85
N LEU A 52 -0.69 -9.82 -3.05
CA LEU A 52 -1.27 -8.56 -2.57
C LEU A 52 -1.18 -8.43 -1.04
N LYS A 53 -1.33 -9.53 -0.29
CA LYS A 53 -1.11 -9.57 1.16
C LYS A 53 0.32 -9.15 1.51
N GLY A 54 1.32 -9.74 0.84
CA GLY A 54 2.72 -9.40 1.05
C GLY A 54 3.02 -7.94 0.75
N SER A 55 2.58 -7.45 -0.42
CA SER A 55 2.75 -6.05 -0.82
C SER A 55 2.08 -5.10 0.18
N ALA A 56 0.84 -5.39 0.57
CA ALA A 56 0.10 -4.58 1.54
C ALA A 56 0.77 -4.52 2.91
N LEU A 57 1.29 -5.64 3.43
CA LEU A 57 2.02 -5.67 4.70
C LEU A 57 3.32 -4.87 4.62
N ASN A 58 4.02 -4.94 3.50
CA ASN A 58 5.32 -4.28 3.36
C ASN A 58 5.21 -2.76 3.54
N ILE A 59 4.15 -2.16 2.97
CA ILE A 59 3.90 -0.71 3.01
C ILE A 59 2.82 -0.29 4.04
N GLY A 60 2.41 -1.20 4.94
CA GLY A 60 1.52 -0.88 6.06
C GLY A 60 0.02 -0.77 5.76
N LEU A 61 -0.46 -1.29 4.62
CA LEU A 61 -1.90 -1.33 4.28
C LEU A 61 -2.61 -2.49 4.99
N SER A 62 -2.66 -2.44 6.33
CA SER A 62 -3.12 -3.56 7.18
C SER A 62 -4.53 -4.08 6.86
N GLY A 63 -5.47 -3.17 6.54
CA GLY A 63 -6.84 -3.56 6.15
C GLY A 63 -6.88 -4.37 4.86
N LEU A 64 -6.10 -3.97 3.85
CA LEU A 64 -5.99 -4.70 2.59
C LEU A 64 -5.30 -6.05 2.80
N ALA A 65 -4.24 -6.09 3.60
CA ALA A 65 -3.53 -7.32 3.95
C ALA A 65 -4.45 -8.35 4.62
N GLN A 66 -5.34 -7.90 5.51
CA GLN A 66 -6.31 -8.77 6.18
C GLN A 66 -7.30 -9.39 5.18
N LEU A 67 -7.90 -8.58 4.30
CA LEU A 67 -8.84 -9.10 3.29
C LEU A 67 -8.16 -10.09 2.34
N CYS A 68 -6.92 -9.79 1.94
CA CYS A 68 -6.13 -10.69 1.11
C CYS A 68 -5.85 -12.02 1.83
N HIS A 69 -5.52 -11.97 3.13
CA HIS A 69 -5.30 -13.18 3.93
C HIS A 69 -6.57 -14.03 4.09
N GLU A 70 -7.72 -13.40 4.36
CA GLU A 70 -9.01 -14.08 4.47
C GLU A 70 -9.39 -14.75 3.15
N GLY A 71 -9.26 -14.05 2.03
CA GLY A 71 -9.53 -14.60 0.71
C GLY A 71 -8.56 -15.72 0.32
N GLU A 72 -7.27 -15.57 0.61
CA GLU A 72 -6.25 -16.62 0.41
C GLU A 72 -6.64 -17.90 1.15
N ARG A 73 -7.05 -17.78 2.42
CA ARG A 73 -7.52 -18.92 3.22
C ARG A 73 -8.78 -19.55 2.64
N ALA A 74 -9.75 -18.74 2.20
CA ALA A 74 -10.97 -19.24 1.55
C ALA A 74 -10.61 -20.04 0.28
N CYS A 75 -9.67 -19.56 -0.54
CA CYS A 75 -9.19 -20.30 -1.71
C CYS A 75 -8.57 -21.65 -1.33
N THR A 76 -7.68 -21.68 -0.33
CA THR A 76 -7.05 -22.95 0.12
C THR A 76 -8.05 -23.96 0.69
N SER A 77 -9.20 -23.47 1.16
CA SER A 77 -10.29 -24.28 1.70
C SER A 77 -11.36 -24.65 0.65
N GLY A 78 -11.10 -24.40 -0.64
CA GLY A 78 -12.04 -24.71 -1.73
C GLY A 78 -13.24 -23.75 -1.84
N GLN A 79 -13.19 -22.61 -1.14
CA GLN A 79 -14.24 -21.61 -1.08
C GLN A 79 -13.91 -20.35 -1.90
N ALA A 80 -13.06 -20.49 -2.93
CA ALA A 80 -12.67 -19.39 -3.83
C ALA A 80 -13.87 -18.59 -4.43
N PRO A 81 -15.03 -19.20 -4.74
CA PRO A 81 -16.21 -18.45 -5.19
C PRO A 81 -16.79 -17.49 -4.15
N LEU A 82 -16.57 -17.74 -2.85
CA LEU A 82 -17.08 -16.91 -1.75
C LEU A 82 -16.20 -15.69 -1.45
N VAL A 83 -15.03 -15.58 -2.09
CA VAL A 83 -14.16 -14.41 -1.94
C VAL A 83 -14.87 -13.18 -2.51
N ASP A 84 -15.09 -12.20 -1.64
CA ASP A 84 -15.67 -10.89 -1.94
C ASP A 84 -14.61 -10.00 -2.59
N LEU A 85 -14.52 -10.10 -3.92
CA LEU A 85 -13.61 -9.27 -4.71
C LEU A 85 -14.04 -7.81 -4.71
N ASP A 86 -15.33 -7.50 -4.65
CA ASP A 86 -15.81 -6.11 -4.71
C ASP A 86 -15.34 -5.33 -3.47
N ASN A 87 -15.46 -5.93 -2.28
CA ASN A 87 -14.94 -5.35 -1.05
C ASN A 87 -13.41 -5.21 -1.06
N LEU A 88 -12.70 -6.23 -1.57
CA LEU A 88 -11.23 -6.18 -1.69
C LEU A 88 -10.77 -5.05 -2.63
N LEU A 89 -11.41 -4.91 -3.78
CA LEU A 89 -11.10 -3.88 -4.78
C LEU A 89 -11.41 -2.48 -4.24
N ALA A 90 -12.55 -2.30 -3.57
CA ALA A 90 -12.90 -1.03 -2.92
C ALA A 90 -11.92 -0.68 -1.79
N CYS A 91 -11.50 -1.67 -0.99
CA CYS A 91 -10.52 -1.47 0.07
C CYS A 91 -9.16 -1.06 -0.50
N HIS A 92 -8.72 -1.67 -1.60
CA HIS A 92 -7.50 -1.29 -2.30
C HIS A 92 -7.53 0.17 -2.77
N ASP A 93 -8.58 0.59 -3.47
CA ASP A 93 -8.71 1.95 -3.98
C ASP A 93 -8.68 2.99 -2.85
N GLN A 94 -9.44 2.73 -1.79
CA GLN A 94 -9.47 3.61 -0.63
C GLN A 94 -8.10 3.68 0.07
N SER A 95 -7.41 2.53 0.19
CA SER A 95 -6.09 2.46 0.79
C SER A 95 -5.06 3.25 -0.02
N ARG A 96 -5.08 3.16 -1.36
CA ARG A 96 -4.21 3.96 -2.23
C ARG A 96 -4.42 5.45 -2.08
N ILE A 97 -5.68 5.90 -2.10
CA ILE A 97 -6.01 7.33 -1.94
C ILE A 97 -5.47 7.85 -0.61
N GLN A 98 -5.72 7.12 0.47
CA GLN A 98 -5.24 7.50 1.81
C GLN A 98 -3.72 7.49 1.90
N PHE A 99 -3.06 6.52 1.28
CA PHE A 99 -1.61 6.38 1.29
C PHE A 99 -0.93 7.52 0.55
N CYS A 100 -1.35 7.82 -0.68
CA CYS A 100 -0.80 8.93 -1.46
C CYS A 100 -1.05 10.29 -0.78
N ALA A 101 -2.24 10.51 -0.21
CA ALA A 101 -2.56 11.73 0.53
C ALA A 101 -1.69 11.90 1.80
N GLY A 102 -1.43 10.79 2.51
CA GLY A 102 -0.57 10.80 3.69
C GLY A 102 0.89 11.08 3.36
N LEU A 103 1.45 10.47 2.31
CA LEU A 103 2.81 10.77 1.83
C LEU A 103 2.97 12.25 1.46
N ALA A 104 2.04 12.80 0.69
CA ALA A 104 2.06 14.22 0.32
C ALA A 104 1.98 15.16 1.54
N THR A 105 1.29 14.74 2.60
CA THR A 105 1.20 15.48 3.86
C THR A 105 2.53 15.47 4.61
N GLN A 106 3.18 14.30 4.72
CA GLN A 106 4.46 14.15 5.39
C GLN A 106 5.58 14.95 4.70
N GLU A 107 5.65 14.92 3.37
CA GLU A 107 6.60 15.74 2.63
C GLU A 107 6.42 17.25 2.86
N ARG A 108 5.16 17.70 2.92
CA ARG A 108 4.85 19.11 3.20
C ARG A 108 5.31 19.51 4.60
N GLN A 109 5.13 18.64 5.58
CA GLN A 109 5.61 18.87 6.96
C GLN A 109 7.14 18.96 7.00
N ILE A 110 7.86 18.06 6.33
CA ILE A 110 9.33 18.10 6.23
C ILE A 110 9.80 19.42 5.61
N ARG A 111 9.22 19.82 4.48
CA ARG A 111 9.57 21.08 3.80
C ARG A 111 9.28 22.32 4.65
N ASN A 112 8.17 22.33 5.38
CA ASN A 112 7.82 23.46 6.25
C ASN A 112 8.74 23.56 7.47
N SER A 113 9.11 22.44 8.08
CA SER A 113 10.05 22.39 9.21
C SER A 113 11.46 22.83 8.80
N ALA A 114 11.93 22.43 7.61
CA ALA A 114 13.22 22.88 7.08
C ALA A 114 13.26 24.40 6.82
N LYS A 115 12.14 25.00 6.38
CA LYS A 115 12.02 26.44 6.15
C LYS A 115 11.91 27.25 7.45
N ALA A 116 11.30 26.71 8.50
CA ALA A 116 11.14 27.38 9.79
C ALA A 116 12.46 27.51 10.58
N SER A 117 13.45 26.65 10.30
CA SER A 117 14.76 26.63 10.99
C SER A 117 15.82 27.57 10.40
N SER A 118 15.50 28.41 9.41
CA SER A 118 16.45 29.39 8.85
C SER A 118 16.10 30.81 9.32
N PRO A 119 16.75 31.33 10.39
CA PRO A 119 16.62 32.73 10.73
C PRO A 119 17.47 33.54 9.74
N VAL A 120 16.82 34.47 9.05
CA VAL A 120 17.48 35.60 8.41
C VAL A 120 18.32 36.32 9.49
N MET A 121 19.64 36.11 9.47
CA MET A 121 20.60 37.10 9.96
C MET A 121 21.25 37.73 8.74
N SER A 122 20.75 38.91 8.36
CA SER A 122 21.55 39.88 7.61
C SER A 122 21.23 41.24 8.20
N ARG A 123 22.23 41.76 8.91
CA ARG A 123 22.38 43.16 9.26
C ARG A 123 22.86 43.93 8.04
#